data_AF-A0A925BK48-F1
#
_entry.id   AF-A0A925BK48-F1
#
_cell.length_a   1.000
_cell.length_b   1.000
_cell.length_c   1.000
_cell.angle_alpha   90.00
_cell.angle_beta   90.00
_cell.angle_gamma   90.00
#
_symmetry.space_group_name_H-M   'P 1'
#
loop_
_entity.id
_entity.type
_entity.pdbx_description
1 polymer ?
#
loop_
_entity_poly.entity_id
_entity_poly.type
_entity_poly.pdbx_seq_one_letter_code
_entity_poly.pdbx_strand_id
1 'polypeptide(L)' 'MSLNSLSELEPTRAKLRLLEESYQAAQLDASGTAHTRELELRSLRQLINQLKEEIARFEAHEVLRTEEALVS' A
#
# COMPACT_ATOMS: atom_id res chain seq x y z
N MET A 1 5.22 -2.14 -9.84
CA MET A 1 6.42 -1.73 -9.08
C MET A 1 6.67 -2.79 -8.05
N SER A 2 7.93 -3.15 -7.83
CA SER A 2 8.30 -4.14 -6.83
C SER A 2 9.32 -3.57 -5.86
N LEU A 3 9.18 -3.91 -4.58
CA LEU A 3 10.11 -3.50 -3.53
C LEU A 3 11.35 -4.38 -3.57
N ASN A 4 12.53 -3.76 -3.64
CA ASN A 4 13.80 -4.48 -3.76
C ASN A 4 14.72 -4.26 -2.56
N SER A 5 14.36 -3.36 -1.64
CA SER A 5 15.18 -3.03 -0.48
C SER A 5 14.36 -2.52 0.70
N LEU A 6 14.91 -2.68 1.91
CA LEU A 6 14.36 -2.11 3.13
C LEU A 6 14.25 -0.58 3.06
N SER A 7 15.15 0.09 2.33
CA SER A 7 15.09 1.54 2.09
C SER A 7 13.88 1.98 1.26
N GLU A 8 13.31 1.10 0.45
CA GLU A 8 12.07 1.36 -0.30
C GLU A 8 10.82 1.02 0.51
N LEU A 9 10.94 0.17 1.53
CA LEU A 9 9.82 -0.30 2.37
C LEU A 9 9.21 0.84 3.19
N GLU A 10 10.03 1.60 3.92
CA GLU A 10 9.55 2.68 4.78
C GLU A 10 8.86 3.82 4.01
N PRO A 11 9.42 4.34 2.90
CA PRO A 11 8.71 5.31 2.07
C PRO A 11 7.39 4.75 1.51
N THR A 12 7.35 3.46 1.19
CA THR A 12 6.16 2.81 0.64
C THR A 12 5.06 2.65 1.71
N ARG A 13 5.44 2.31 2.95
CA ARG A 13 4.53 2.32 4.11
C ARG A 13 4.00 3.72 4.40
N ALA A 14 4.85 4.75 4.33
CA ALA A 14 4.42 6.14 4.51
C ALA A 14 3.41 6.55 3.42
N LYS A 15 3.69 6.21 2.15
CA LYS A 15 2.78 6.46 1.03
C LYS A 15 1.45 5.73 1.21
N LEU A 16 1.48 4.48 1.68
CA LEU A 16 0.27 3.71 1.97
C LEU A 16 -0.61 4.44 3.00
N ARG A 17 -0.03 4.93 4.11
CA ARG A 17 -0.78 5.67 5.14
C ARG A 17 -1.47 6.91 4.58
N LEU A 18 -0.76 7.71 3.78
CA LEU A 18 -1.33 8.91 3.15
C LEU A 18 -2.51 8.58 2.21
N LEU A 19 -2.42 7.46 1.49
CA LEU A 19 -3.49 7.00 0.61
C LEU A 19 -4.70 6.51 1.42
N GLU A 20 -4.47 5.82 2.53
CA GLU A 20 -5.54 5.39 3.44
C GLU A 20 -6.26 6.59 4.08
N GLU A 21 -5.52 7.61 4.51
CA GLU A 21 -6.07 8.88 5.00
C GLU A 21 -6.89 9.59 3.91
N SER A 22 -6.37 9.66 2.69
CA SER A 22 -7.08 10.25 1.54
C SER A 22 -8.36 9.48 1.20
N TYR A 23 -8.32 8.14 1.27
CA TYR A 23 -9.49 7.30 1.04
C TYR A 23 -10.56 7.53 2.13
N GLN A 24 -10.16 7.70 3.39
CA GLN A 24 -11.09 8.05 4.46
C GLN A 24 -11.68 9.45 4.27
N ALA A 25 -10.87 10.44 3.87
CA ALA A 25 -11.35 11.78 3.56
C ALA A 25 -12.36 11.77 2.41
N ALA A 26 -12.05 11.09 1.30
CA ALA A 26 -12.95 10.96 0.14
C ALA A 26 -14.24 10.19 0.46
N GLN A 27 -14.21 9.30 1.47
CA GLN A 27 -15.42 8.64 1.97
C GLN A 27 -16.31 9.55 2.81
N LEU A 28 -15.77 10.61 3.40
CA LEU A 28 -16.55 11.57 4.18
C LEU A 28 -16.96 12.79 3.35
N ASP A 29 -16.28 13.03 2.23
CA ASP A 29 -16.58 14.16 1.36
C ASP A 29 -17.90 13.98 0.61
N ALA A 30 -18.81 14.93 0.79
CA ALA A 30 -20.07 15.03 0.06
C ALA A 30 -19.97 16.00 -1.13
N SER A 31 -18.81 16.59 -1.37
CA SER A 31 -18.55 17.50 -2.48
C SER A 31 -18.31 16.72 -3.78
N GLY A 32 -18.88 17.20 -4.89
CA GLY A 32 -18.77 16.55 -6.21
C GLY A 32 -19.94 15.65 -6.60
N THR A 33 -19.85 15.05 -7.79
CA THR A 33 -20.86 14.11 -8.28
C THR A 33 -20.61 12.71 -7.74
N ALA A 34 -21.68 11.95 -7.48
CA ALA A 34 -21.56 10.58 -6.98
C ALA A 34 -20.66 9.69 -7.86
N HIS A 35 -20.70 9.90 -9.18
CA HIS A 35 -19.89 9.14 -10.13
C HIS A 35 -18.40 9.43 -10.04
N THR A 36 -18.00 10.71 -9.92
CA THR A 36 -16.59 11.10 -9.77
C THR A 36 -16.01 10.55 -8.47
N ARG A 37 -16.78 10.63 -7.38
CA ARG A 37 -16.38 10.10 -6.06
C ARG A 37 -16.22 8.58 -6.08
N GLU A 38 -17.12 7.86 -6.74
CA GLU A 38 -17.01 6.41 -6.88
C GLU A 38 -15.73 6.01 -7.64
N LEU A 39 -15.40 6.72 -8.72
CA LEU A 39 -14.17 6.49 -9.47
C LEU A 39 -12.93 6.75 -8.62
N GLU A 40 -12.88 7.87 -7.90
CA GLU A 40 -11.78 8.22 -7.01
C GLU A 40 -11.57 7.16 -5.91
N LEU A 41 -12.65 6.78 -5.22
CA LEU A 41 -12.60 5.75 -4.19
C LEU A 41 -12.14 4.40 -4.75
N ARG A 42 -12.61 4.02 -5.93
CA ARG A 42 -12.19 2.79 -6.60
C ARG A 42 -10.70 2.81 -6.93
N SER A 43 -10.21 3.90 -7.50
CA SER A 43 -8.79 4.06 -7.85
C SER A 43 -7.89 4.05 -6.60
N LEU A 44 -8.27 4.78 -5.55
CA LEU A 44 -7.55 4.80 -4.27
C LEU A 44 -7.51 3.40 -3.65
N ARG A 45 -8.64 2.69 -3.60
CA ARG A 45 -8.71 1.33 -3.07
C ARG A 45 -7.81 0.37 -3.84
N GLN A 46 -7.79 0.44 -5.17
CA GLN A 46 -6.92 -0.40 -6.00
C GLN A 46 -5.44 -0.15 -5.68
N LEU A 47 -5.04 1.13 -5.59
CA LEU A 47 -3.66 1.48 -5.28
C LEU A 47 -3.24 1.05 -3.86
N ILE A 48 -4.11 1.25 -2.86
CA ILE A 48 -3.89 0.80 -1.49
C ILE A 48 -3.67 -0.70 -1.45
N ASN A 49 -4.53 -1.49 -2.11
CA ASN A 49 -4.42 -2.93 -2.15
C ASN A 49 -3.11 -3.38 -2.81
N GLN A 50 -2.74 -2.76 -3.92
CA GLN A 50 -1.50 -3.07 -4.62
C GLN A 50 -0.26 -2.80 -3.73
N LEU A 51 -0.24 -1.69 -3.01
CA LEU A 51 0.87 -1.38 -2.10
C LEU A 51 0.92 -2.34 -0.91
N LYS A 52 -0.23 -2.72 -0.34
CA LYS A 52 -0.30 -3.74 0.73
C LYS A 52 0.24 -5.08 0.29
N GLU A 53 -0.14 -5.53 -0.90
CA GLU A 53 0.34 -6.80 -1.46
C GLU A 53 1.85 -6.75 -1.69
N GLU A 54 2.37 -5.64 -2.22
CA GLU A 54 3.80 -5.51 -2.47
C GLU A 54 4.62 -5.50 -1.18
N ILE A 55 4.17 -4.77 -0.16
CA ILE A 55 4.77 -4.77 1.17
C ILE A 55 4.79 -6.19 1.76
N ALA A 56 3.63 -6.87 1.73
CA ALA A 56 3.51 -8.23 2.27
C ALA A 56 4.41 -9.23 1.54
N ARG A 57 4.51 -9.12 0.20
CA ARG A 57 5.40 -9.97 -0.60
C ARG A 57 6.86 -9.74 -0.25
N PHE A 58 7.29 -8.49 -0.13
CA PHE A 58 8.65 -8.14 0.27
C PHE A 58 8.98 -8.68 1.66
N GLU A 59 8.12 -8.43 2.64
CA GLU A 59 8.31 -8.90 4.02
C GLU A 59 8.40 -10.43 4.10
N ALA A 60 7.57 -11.16 3.35
CA ALA A 60 7.65 -12.61 3.28
C ALA A 60 9.00 -13.09 2.71
N HIS A 61 9.52 -12.43 1.67
CA HIS A 61 10.84 -12.74 1.13
C HIS A 61 11.99 -12.43 2.11
N GLU A 62 11.91 -11.33 2.88
CA GLU A 62 12.93 -10.99 3.87
C GLU A 62 12.93 -11.96 5.07
N VAL A 63 11.75 -12.43 5.49
CA VAL A 63 11.63 -13.46 6.55
C VAL A 63 12.31 -14.75 6.09
N LEU A 64 11.99 -15.25 4.89
CA LEU A 64 12.61 -16.46 4.34
C LEU A 64 14.13 -16.34 4.23
N ARG A 65 14.65 -15.20 3.73
CA ARG A 65 16.10 -14.96 3.65
C ARG A 65 16.77 -15.00 5.02
N THR A 66 16.10 -14.46 6.04
CA THR A 66 16.63 -14.44 7.41
C THR A 66 16.62 -15.84 8.03
N GLU A 67 15.58 -16.64 7.78
CA GLU A 67 15.50 -18.04 8.23
C GLU A 67 16.60 -18.91 7.59
N GLU A 68 16.85 -18.77 6.28
CA GLU A 68 17.92 -19.50 5.58
C GLU A 68 19.33 -19.14 6.11
N ALA A 69 19.54 -17.87 6.48
CA ALA A 69 20.81 -17.39 7.02
C ALA A 69 21.10 -17.87 8.47
N LEU A 70 20.07 -18.27 9.22
CA LEU A 70 20.21 -18.78 10.59
C LEU A 70 20.42 -20.31 10.65
N VAL A 71 20.13 -21.01 9.55
CA VAL A 71 20.24 -22.48 9.42
C VAL A 71 21.53 -22.91 8.69
N SER A 72 22.28 -21.95 8.13
CA SER A 72 23.58 -22.15 7.45
C SER A 72 24.76 -21.84 8.35
#